data_AF-A0A8S4S9D3-F1
#
_entry.id   AF-A0A8S4S9D3-F1
#
_cell.length_a   1.000
_cell.length_b   1.000
_cell.length_c   1.000
_cell.angle_alpha   90.00
_cell.angle_beta   90.00
_cell.angle_gamma   90.00
#
_symmetry.space_group_name_H-M   'P 1'
#
loop_
_entity.id
_entity.type
_entity.pdbx_description
1 polymer ?
#
loop_
_entity_poly.entity_id
_entity_poly.type
_entity_poly.pdbx_seq_one_letter_code
_entity_poly.pdbx_strand_id
1 'polypeptide(L)'
;AMSALVCCGPCFAPTALAEDGSLYPWLSEMLSSTNDKTYELARETIVLLLDCNPDIGPLLDWTVDKCFTGPARVADGCFMALATIFSAR
;
A
#
# COMPACT_ATOMS: atom_id res chain seq x y z
N ALA A 1 12.29 3.25 8.74
CA ALA A 1 13.43 2.50 8.17
C ALA A 1 13.00 1.69 6.96
N MET A 2 12.04 0.77 7.04
CA MET A 2 11.52 0.00 5.88
C MET A 2 10.71 0.83 4.88
N SER A 3 9.80 1.69 5.34
CA SER A 3 9.00 2.58 4.47
C SER A 3 9.87 3.48 3.57
N ALA A 4 10.99 4.00 4.09
CA ALA A 4 11.92 4.82 3.30
C ALA A 4 12.61 4.05 2.16
N LEU A 5 12.82 2.74 2.30
CA LEU A 5 13.41 1.88 1.25
C LEU A 5 12.39 1.47 0.19
N VAL A 6 11.11 1.40 0.57
CA VAL A 6 10.02 1.03 -0.34
C VAL A 6 9.59 2.23 -1.20
N CYS A 7 9.86 3.45 -0.73
CA CYS A 7 9.38 4.71 -1.33
C CYS A 7 10.42 5.47 -2.17
N CYS A 8 11.61 4.92 -2.43
CA CYS A 8 12.70 5.63 -3.12
C CYS A 8 12.84 5.32 -4.62
N GLY A 9 11.86 4.65 -5.24
CA GLY A 9 11.87 4.27 -6.65
C GLY A 9 11.08 2.99 -6.91
N PRO A 10 11.28 2.33 -8.06
CA PRO A 10 10.72 1.01 -8.33
C PRO A 10 11.07 0.04 -7.18
N CYS A 11 10.14 -0.85 -6.85
CA CYS A 11 10.30 -1.76 -5.72
C CYS A 11 11.60 -2.56 -5.87
N PHE A 12 12.48 -2.44 -4.88
CA PHE A 12 13.78 -3.11 -4.87
C PHE A 12 13.65 -4.65 -4.88
N ALA A 13 12.51 -5.18 -4.41
CA ALA A 13 12.22 -6.61 -4.38
C ALA A 13 10.82 -6.89 -4.96
N PRO A 14 10.68 -7.05 -6.30
CA PRO A 14 9.39 -7.30 -6.93
C PRO A 14 8.67 -8.55 -6.40
N THR A 15 9.41 -9.55 -5.92
CA THR A 15 8.87 -10.75 -5.28
C THR A 15 8.14 -10.46 -3.97
N ALA A 16 8.45 -9.36 -3.28
CA ALA A 16 7.73 -8.91 -2.10
C ALA A 16 6.36 -8.29 -2.44
N LEU A 17 6.12 -7.98 -3.71
CA LEU A 17 4.87 -7.48 -4.29
C LEU A 17 4.20 -8.49 -5.24
N ALA A 18 4.70 -9.73 -5.31
CA ALA A 18 3.98 -10.81 -5.99
C ALA A 18 2.68 -11.14 -5.25
N GLU A 19 1.84 -12.02 -5.79
CA GLU A 19 0.52 -12.38 -5.23
C GLU A 19 0.55 -12.75 -3.73
N ASP A 20 1.55 -13.53 -3.31
CA ASP A 20 1.82 -13.89 -1.90
C ASP A 20 2.98 -13.09 -1.27
N GLY A 21 3.16 -11.86 -1.75
CA GLY A 21 4.23 -10.97 -1.35
C GLY A 21 4.23 -10.68 0.14
N SER A 22 5.40 -10.78 0.78
CA SER A 22 5.56 -10.56 2.22
C SER A 22 5.28 -9.11 2.67
N LEU A 23 5.12 -8.17 1.73
CA LEU A 23 4.85 -6.77 2.04
C LEU A 23 3.38 -6.54 2.42
N TYR A 24 2.45 -7.34 1.92
CA TYR A 24 1.01 -7.14 2.15
C TYR A 24 0.58 -7.33 3.61
N PRO A 25 1.03 -8.37 4.34
CA PRO A 25 0.73 -8.46 5.78
C PRO A 25 1.32 -7.29 6.57
N TRP A 26 2.51 -6.83 6.20
CA TRP A 26 3.16 -5.69 6.85
C TRP A 26 2.40 -4.38 6.62
N LEU A 27 1.93 -4.10 5.39
CA LEU A 27 1.09 -2.94 5.08
C LEU A 27 -0.24 -3.01 5.83
N SER A 28 -0.87 -4.19 5.90
CA SER A 28 -2.11 -4.41 6.65
C SER A 28 -1.95 -4.08 8.12
N GLU A 29 -0.85 -4.53 8.73
CA GLU A 29 -0.56 -4.31 10.15
C GLU A 29 -0.32 -2.81 10.43
N MET A 30 0.43 -2.13 9.56
CA MET A 30 0.65 -0.69 9.73
C MET A 30 -0.63 0.13 9.56
N LEU A 31 -1.49 -0.21 8.59
CA LEU A 31 -2.79 0.42 8.42
C LEU A 31 -3.76 0.11 9.58
N SER A 32 -3.58 -1.02 10.26
CA SER A 32 -4.36 -1.37 11.44
C SER A 32 -3.89 -0.65 12.71
N SER A 33 -2.74 0.04 12.67
CA SER A 33 -2.16 0.72 13.82
C SER A 33 -3.08 1.82 14.35
N THR A 34 -3.22 1.91 15.68
CA THR A 34 -3.92 3.02 16.34
C THR A 34 -3.12 4.33 16.36
N ASN A 35 -1.84 4.28 15.99
CA ASN A 35 -0.99 5.45 15.87
C ASN A 35 -1.18 6.09 14.50
N ASP A 36 -1.76 7.30 14.48
CA ASP A 36 -2.06 8.02 13.24
C ASP A 36 -0.82 8.28 12.37
N LYS A 37 0.37 8.48 12.96
CA LYS A 37 1.60 8.64 12.16
C LYS A 37 1.99 7.36 11.43
N THR A 38 1.77 6.20 12.06
CA THR A 38 2.01 4.89 11.42
C THR A 38 1.00 4.65 10.30
N TYR A 39 -0.25 5.00 10.55
CA TYR A 39 -1.33 4.91 9.58
C TYR A 39 -1.06 5.77 8.33
N GLU A 40 -0.75 7.05 8.52
CA GLU A 40 -0.45 7.99 7.44
C GLU A 40 0.76 7.52 6.64
N LEU A 41 1.82 7.08 7.32
CA LEU A 41 3.02 6.53 6.68
C LEU A 41 2.70 5.29 5.82
N ALA A 42 1.83 4.39 6.30
CA ALA A 42 1.42 3.21 5.55
C ALA A 42 0.64 3.60 4.30
N ARG A 43 -0.31 4.54 4.42
CA ARG A 43 -1.09 5.06 3.30
C ARG A 43 -0.18 5.69 2.24
N GLU A 44 0.72 6.58 2.64
CA GLU A 44 1.69 7.20 1.73
C GLU A 44 2.60 6.17 1.06
N THR A 45 2.99 5.12 1.80
CA THR A 45 3.78 4.01 1.24
C THR A 45 3.01 3.29 0.14
N ILE A 46 1.71 3.03 0.31
CA ILE A 46 0.88 2.40 -0.73
C ILE A 46 0.76 3.30 -1.96
N VAL A 47 0.56 4.61 -1.78
CA VAL A 47 0.54 5.57 -2.89
C VAL A 47 1.85 5.51 -3.68
N LEU A 48 3.00 5.63 -3.01
CA LEU A 48 4.29 5.62 -3.68
C LEU A 48 4.60 4.28 -4.34
N LEU A 49 4.19 3.18 -3.73
CA LEU A 49 4.29 1.85 -4.34
C LEU A 49 3.48 1.74 -5.63
N LEU A 50 2.22 2.20 -5.63
CA LEU A 50 1.37 2.16 -6.81
C LEU A 50 1.90 3.07 -7.93
N ASP A 51 2.34 4.28 -7.58
CA ASP A 51 2.87 5.25 -8.55
C ASP A 51 4.18 4.78 -9.19
N CYS A 52 5.09 4.22 -8.38
CA CYS A 52 6.39 3.75 -8.86
C CYS A 52 6.34 2.38 -9.56
N ASN A 53 5.25 1.62 -9.42
CA ASN A 53 5.16 0.24 -9.93
C ASN A 53 3.83 -0.03 -10.66
N PRO A 54 3.48 0.74 -11.71
CA PRO A 54 2.19 0.64 -12.39
C PRO A 54 1.96 -0.71 -13.09
N ASP A 55 3.03 -1.44 -13.41
CA ASP A 55 2.96 -2.73 -14.09
C ASP A 55 2.81 -3.93 -13.13
N ILE A 56 2.83 -3.70 -11.81
CA ILE A 56 2.66 -4.76 -10.80
C ILE A 56 1.16 -4.90 -10.48
N GLY A 57 0.45 -5.67 -11.31
CA GLY A 57 -0.97 -5.98 -11.14
C GLY A 57 -1.36 -6.45 -9.73
N PRO A 58 -0.65 -7.42 -9.12
CA PRO A 58 -1.00 -7.94 -7.79
C PRO A 58 -1.07 -6.88 -6.68
N LEU A 59 -0.27 -5.80 -6.77
CA LEU A 59 -0.30 -4.71 -5.79
C LEU A 59 -1.61 -3.92 -5.90
N LEU A 60 -2.05 -3.61 -7.13
CA LEU A 60 -3.32 -2.95 -7.36
C LEU A 60 -4.48 -3.86 -6.92
N ASP A 61 -4.45 -5.13 -7.33
CA ASP A 61 -5.47 -6.12 -6.99
C ASP A 61 -5.62 -6.28 -5.48
N TRP A 62 -4.50 -6.39 -4.75
CA TRP A 62 -4.49 -6.46 -3.29
C TRP A 62 -5.07 -5.19 -2.66
N THR A 63 -4.69 -4.01 -3.16
CA THR A 63 -5.19 -2.74 -2.62
C THR A 63 -6.69 -2.61 -2.82
N VAL A 64 -7.20 -3.00 -4.00
CA VAL A 64 -8.64 -3.03 -4.30
C VAL A 64 -9.36 -4.06 -3.43
N ASP A 65 -8.84 -5.28 -3.29
CA ASP A 65 -9.42 -6.31 -2.42
C ASP A 65 -9.62 -5.80 -0.99
N LYS A 66 -8.60 -5.15 -0.42
CA LYS A 66 -8.66 -4.64 0.96
C LYS A 66 -9.66 -3.50 1.17
N CYS A 67 -10.04 -2.77 0.12
CA CYS A 67 -11.15 -1.82 0.20
C CYS A 67 -12.49 -2.52 0.51
N PHE A 68 -12.66 -3.78 0.12
CA PHE A 68 -13.89 -4.54 0.30
C PHE A 68 -13.82 -5.56 1.43
N THR A 69 -12.64 -6.14 1.67
CA THR A 69 -12.46 -7.24 2.62
C THR A 69 -11.70 -6.84 3.89
N GLY A 70 -11.02 -5.70 3.88
CA GLY A 70 -10.23 -5.21 5.01
C GLY A 70 -11.09 -4.68 6.17
N PRO A 71 -10.55 -4.66 7.40
CA PRO A 71 -11.13 -3.89 8.49
C PRO A 71 -11.29 -2.42 8.11
N ALA A 72 -12.24 -1.71 8.72
CA ALA A 72 -12.59 -0.32 8.36
C ALA A 72 -11.38 0.61 8.19
N ARG A 73 -10.38 0.52 9.10
CA ARG A 73 -9.16 1.34 9.04
C ARG A 73 -8.25 0.97 7.85
N VAL A 74 -8.11 -0.32 7.56
CA VAL A 74 -7.32 -0.79 6.40
C VAL A 74 -8.02 -0.41 5.10
N ALA A 75 -9.34 -0.61 5.03
CA ALA A 75 -10.15 -0.26 3.89
C ALA A 75 -10.11 1.25 3.59
N ASP A 76 -10.20 2.11 4.62
CA ASP A 76 -10.05 3.56 4.48
C ASP A 76 -8.69 3.93 3.88
N GLY A 77 -7.61 3.33 4.39
CA GLY A 77 -6.25 3.62 3.92
C GLY A 77 -6.03 3.20 2.48
N CYS A 78 -6.49 1.99 2.11
CA CYS A 78 -6.44 1.52 0.73
C CYS A 78 -7.29 2.39 -0.20
N PHE A 79 -8.50 2.76 0.21
CA PHE A 79 -9.38 3.60 -0.59
C PHE A 79 -8.80 5.00 -0.82
N MET A 80 -8.27 5.64 0.24
CA MET A 80 -7.63 6.95 0.14
C MET A 80 -6.35 6.91 -0.72
N ALA A 81 -5.57 5.83 -0.65
CA ALA A 81 -4.42 5.66 -1.53
C ALA A 81 -4.83 5.59 -3.01
N LEU A 82 -5.86 4.79 -3.34
CA LEU A 82 -6.41 4.72 -4.69
C LEU A 82 -6.97 6.06 -5.14
N ALA A 83 -7.75 6.74 -4.31
CA ALA A 83 -8.29 8.06 -4.62
C ALA A 83 -7.19 9.09 -4.90
N THR A 84 -6.06 9.03 -4.17
CA THR A 84 -4.90 9.90 -4.39
C THR A 84 -4.28 9.63 -5.76
N ILE A 85 -4.05 8.37 -6.12
CA ILE A 85 -3.46 7.99 -7.42
C ILE A 85 -4.37 8.40 -8.59
N PHE A 86 -5.68 8.19 -8.47
CA PHE A 86 -6.63 8.50 -9.54
C PHE A 86 -7.06 9.97 -9.60
N SER A 87 -6.78 10.77 -8.57
CA SER A 87 -7.04 12.23 -8.60
C SER A 87 -5.83 13.05 -9.04
N ALA A 88 -4.62 12.50 -8.92
CA ALA A 88 -3.39 13.13 -9.42
C ALA A 88 -3.21 13.00 -10.94
N ARG A 89 -4.07 12.22 -11.61
CA ARG A 89 -4.13 12.02 -13.06
C ARG A 89 -5.39 12.63 -13.65
#